data_AF-A0A1Y5LGR0-F1
#
_entry.id   AF-A0A1Y5LGR0-F1
#
_cell.length_a   1.000
_cell.length_b   1.000
_cell.length_c   1.000
_cell.angle_alpha   90.00
_cell.angle_beta   90.00
_cell.angle_gamma   90.00
#
_symmetry.space_group_name_H-M   'P 1'
#
loop_
_entity.id
_entity.type
_entity.pdbx_description
1 polymer ?
#
loop_
_entity_poly.entity_id
_entity_poly.type
_entity_poly.pdbx_seq_one_letter_code
_entity_poly.pdbx_strand_id
1 'polypeptide(L)' 'MLLSPNKIVDGLGDEPKLFIASEDEPVADVSQQLADNSPGQNNDVILLPGSDHGQNIFDGENADAAMGAILERLAG' A
#
# COMPACT_ATOMS: atom_id res chain seq x y z
N MET A 1 6.05 0.02 21.03
CA MET A 1 5.34 -0.08 19.74
C MET A 1 5.22 -1.55 19.38
N LEU A 2 4.00 -2.04 19.17
CA LEU A 2 3.77 -3.38 18.64
C LEU A 2 3.77 -3.23 17.13
N LEU A 3 4.88 -3.58 16.48
CA LEU A 3 4.92 -3.65 15.02
C LEU A 3 3.99 -4.81 14.63
N SER A 4 2.96 -4.53 13.83
CA SER A 4 2.19 -5.59 13.19
C SER A 4 3.19 -6.46 12.41
N PRO A 5 3.22 -7.78 12.63
CA PRO A 5 4.11 -8.64 11.86
C PRO A 5 3.78 -8.46 10.38
N ASN A 6 4.81 -8.34 9.53
CA ASN A 6 4.66 -8.47 8.08
C ASN A 6 4.00 -9.83 7.81
N LYS A 7 2.69 -9.82 7.60
CA LYS A 7 1.94 -11.02 7.30
C LYS A 7 1.89 -11.13 5.79
N ILE A 8 2.31 -12.28 5.27
CA ILE A 8 2.06 -12.62 3.87
C ILE A 8 0.54 -12.48 3.65
N VAL A 9 0.16 -11.58 2.76
CA VAL A 9 -1.25 -11.34 2.42
C VAL A 9 -1.61 -12.35 1.34
N ASP A 10 -1.97 -13.56 1.78
CA ASP A 10 -2.48 -14.60 0.89
C ASP A 10 -3.94 -14.33 0.50
N GLY A 11 -4.34 -14.79 -0.69
CA GLY A 11 -5.74 -14.79 -1.11
C GLY A 11 -6.25 -13.48 -1.72
N LEU A 12 -5.37 -12.60 -2.19
CA LEU A 12 -5.76 -11.34 -2.84
C LEU A 12 -6.44 -11.52 -4.21
N GLY A 13 -6.49 -12.74 -4.75
CA GLY A 13 -7.22 -13.08 -5.98
C GLY A 13 -6.67 -12.41 -7.25
N ASP A 14 -7.40 -12.51 -8.35
CA ASP A 14 -7.01 -11.92 -9.65
C ASP A 14 -7.49 -10.47 -9.86
N GLU A 15 -8.29 -9.95 -8.93
CA GLU A 15 -8.78 -8.57 -8.99
C GLU A 15 -7.63 -7.56 -8.90
N PRO A 16 -7.71 -6.39 -9.54
CA PRO A 16 -6.65 -5.40 -9.47
C PRO A 16 -6.41 -4.88 -8.05
N LYS A 17 -5.15 -4.60 -7.70
CA LYS A 17 -4.73 -4.24 -6.33
C LYS A 17 -4.01 -2.91 -6.32
N LEU A 18 -4.16 -2.19 -5.21
CA LEU A 18 -3.37 -1.00 -4.89
C LEU A 18 -2.69 -1.21 -3.54
N PHE A 19 -1.37 -1.16 -3.52
CA PHE A 19 -0.55 -1.20 -2.31
C PHE A 19 -0.10 0.22 -1.96
N ILE A 20 -0.32 0.63 -0.71
CA ILE A 20 0.04 1.95 -0.20
C ILE A 20 0.98 1.76 0.99
N ALA A 21 2.16 2.36 0.92
CA ALA A 21 3.15 2.33 2.00
C ALA A 21 3.92 3.66 2.05
N SER A 22 4.73 3.84 3.09
CA SER A 22 5.59 5.01 3.23
C SER A 22 7.04 4.72 2.80
N GLU A 23 7.72 5.70 2.22
CA GLU A 23 9.08 5.59 1.67
C GLU A 23 10.13 5.20 2.72
N ASP A 24 10.06 5.79 3.91
CA ASP A 24 11.03 5.59 4.98
C ASP A 24 10.70 4.38 5.87
N GLU A 25 9.69 3.58 5.49
CA GLU A 25 9.43 2.34 6.19
C GLU A 25 10.52 1.31 5.86
N PRO A 26 11.00 0.51 6.85
CA PRO A 26 11.96 -0.56 6.60
C PRO A 26 11.51 -1.63 5.59
N VAL A 27 10.26 -1.55 5.13
CA VAL A 27 9.57 -2.52 4.29
C VAL A 27 8.97 -1.90 3.04
N ALA A 28 9.35 -0.69 2.64
CA ALA A 28 8.82 -0.04 1.43
C ALA A 28 8.96 -0.94 0.18
N ASP A 29 10.10 -1.63 0.04
CA ASP A 29 10.37 -2.58 -1.05
C ASP A 29 9.44 -3.82 -1.03
N VAL A 30 8.85 -4.16 0.11
CA VAL A 30 7.92 -5.29 0.25
C VAL A 30 6.63 -5.00 -0.52
N SER A 31 6.17 -3.75 -0.55
CA SER A 31 4.97 -3.37 -1.32
C SER A 31 5.16 -3.60 -2.82
N GLN A 32 6.35 -3.29 -3.35
CA GLN A 32 6.70 -3.59 -4.75
C GLN A 32 6.73 -5.09 -5.01
N GLN A 33 7.38 -5.86 -4.13
CA GLN A 33 7.41 -7.31 -4.24
C GLN A 33 6.00 -7.92 -4.18
N LEU A 34 5.10 -7.37 -3.36
CA LEU A 34 3.72 -7.83 -3.29
C LEU A 34 2.96 -7.52 -4.58
N ALA A 35 3.12 -6.34 -5.17
CA ALA A 35 2.49 -6.01 -6.45
C ALA A 35 2.99 -6.92 -7.59
N ASP A 36 4.31 -7.10 -7.68
CA ASP A 36 4.96 -7.89 -8.74
C ASP A 36 4.58 -9.37 -8.68
N ASN A 37 4.42 -9.92 -7.48
CA ASN A 37 4.15 -11.35 -7.27
C ASN A 37 2.67 -11.67 -7.04
N SER A 38 1.81 -10.66 -6.87
CA SER A 38 0.38 -10.90 -6.69
C SER A 38 -0.26 -11.35 -8.01
N PRO A 39 -1.23 -12.28 -7.96
CA PRO A 39 -2.03 -12.62 -9.14
C PRO A 39 -2.81 -11.41 -9.69
N GLY A 40 -3.39 -11.55 -10.88
CA GLY A 40 -4.15 -10.48 -11.53
C GLY A 40 -3.32 -9.55 -12.42
N GLN A 41 -3.98 -8.51 -12.93
CA GLN A 41 -3.37 -7.46 -13.75
C GLN A 41 -3.59 -6.10 -13.07
N ASN A 42 -2.75 -5.12 -13.39
CA ASN A 42 -2.83 -3.76 -12.84
C ASN A 42 -2.73 -3.74 -11.30
N ASN A 43 -1.73 -4.46 -10.76
CA ASN A 43 -1.32 -4.31 -9.37
C ASN A 43 -0.36 -3.13 -9.29
N ASP A 44 -0.74 -2.09 -8.53
CA ASP A 44 -0.01 -0.84 -8.46
C ASP A 44 0.51 -0.58 -7.04
N VAL A 45 1.61 0.17 -6.96
CA VAL A 45 2.21 0.61 -5.70
C VAL A 45 2.30 2.12 -5.67
N ILE A 46 1.95 2.70 -4.53
CA ILE A 46 2.22 4.10 -4.22
C ILE A 46 3.04 4.14 -2.94
N LEU A 47 4.19 4.80 -3.04
CA LEU A 47 5.02 5.14 -1.90
C LEU A 47 4.77 6.60 -1.55
N LEU A 48 4.33 6.83 -0.31
CA LEU A 48 4.05 8.14 0.24
C LEU A 48 5.28 8.63 1.02
N PRO A 49 5.61 9.93 0.99
CA PRO A 49 6.73 10.47 1.75
C PRO A 49 6.62 10.17 3.25
N GLY A 50 7.76 10.08 3.94
CA GLY A 50 7.80 9.89 5.39
C GLY A 50 7.72 8.43 5.82
N SER A 51 7.27 8.19 7.06
CA SER A 51 7.42 6.90 7.77
C SER A 51 6.13 6.41 8.44
N ASP A 52 4.97 6.95 8.06
CA ASP A 52 3.71 6.56 8.68
C ASP A 52 3.32 5.12 8.29
N HIS A 53 3.00 4.30 9.29
CA HIS A 53 2.71 2.88 9.09
C HIS A 53 1.21 2.59 9.02
N GLY A 54 0.80 1.88 7.96
CA GLY A 54 -0.52 1.28 7.83
C GLY A 54 -1.64 2.31 8.00
N GLN A 55 -2.50 2.12 9.01
CA GLN A 55 -3.62 3.01 9.27
C GLN A 55 -3.21 4.46 9.63
N ASN A 56 -2.00 4.67 10.18
CA ASN A 56 -1.55 6.00 10.59
C ASN A 56 -1.37 6.94 9.39
N ILE A 57 -1.17 6.39 8.18
CA ILE A 57 -1.12 7.16 6.93
C ILE A 57 -2.39 8.03 6.77
N PHE A 58 -3.55 7.51 7.20
CA PHE A 58 -4.83 8.21 7.06
C PHE A 58 -5.12 9.24 8.16
N ASP A 59 -4.31 9.24 9.24
CA ASP A 59 -4.39 10.23 10.31
C ASP A 59 -3.31 11.32 10.17
N GLY A 60 -2.39 11.16 9.21
CA GLY A 60 -1.21 12.00 9.00
C GLY A 60 -1.31 12.96 7.82
N GLU A 61 -0.18 13.59 7.48
CA GLU A 61 -0.08 14.57 6.40
C GLU A 61 -0.34 13.98 5.00
N ASN A 62 -0.20 12.66 4.85
CA ASN A 62 -0.44 11.94 3.62
C ASN A 62 -1.88 11.43 3.45
N ALA A 63 -2.78 11.73 4.39
CA ALA A 63 -4.14 11.19 4.37
C ALA A 63 -4.90 11.52 3.07
N ASP A 64 -4.83 12.78 2.63
CA ASP A 64 -5.49 13.23 1.39
C ASP A 64 -4.88 12.56 0.15
N ALA A 65 -3.56 12.37 0.13
CA ALA A 65 -2.87 11.70 -0.97
C ALA A 65 -3.25 10.21 -1.05
N ALA A 66 -3.27 9.52 0.10
CA ALA A 66 -3.69 8.12 0.18
C ALA A 66 -5.15 7.93 -0.24
N MET A 67 -6.04 8.82 0.20
CA MET A 67 -7.46 8.79 -0.19
C MET A 67 -7.65 9.11 -1.68
N GLY A 68 -6.93 10.11 -2.20
CA GLY A 68 -6.96 10.48 -3.61
C GLY A 68 -6.58 9.31 -4.51
N ALA A 69 -5.52 8.59 -4.18
CA ALA A 69 -5.10 7.39 -4.91
C ALA A 69 -6.16 6.28 -4.93
N ILE A 70 -6.81 6.03 -3.79
CA ILE A 70 -7.90 5.04 -3.70
C ILE A 70 -9.07 5.46 -4.60
N LEU A 71 -9.46 6.73 -4.55
CA LEU A 71 -10.57 7.26 -5.35
C LEU A 71 -10.27 7.24 -6.85
N GLU A 72 -9.06 7.64 -7.26
CA GLU A 72 -8.63 7.59 -8.66
C GLU A 72 -8.67 6.15 -9.18
N ARG A 73 -8.20 5.18 -8.38
CA ARG A 73 -8.25 3.77 -8.75
C ARG A 73 -9.66 3.23 -8.95
N LEU A 74 -10.62 3.72 -8.16
CA LEU A 74 -12.03 3.35 -8.26
C LEU A 74 -12.78 4.08 -9.38
N ALA A 75 -12.27 5.23 -9.85
CA ALA A 75 -12.91 6.02 -10.89
C ALA A 75 -12.78 5.41 -12.30
N GLY A 76 -11.78 4.54 -12.51
CA GLY A 76 -11.58 3.79 -13.76
C GLY A 76 -10.70 4.49 -14.77
#